data_AF-A0A1H7I4R3-F1
#
_entry.id   AF-A0A1H7I4R3-F1
#
_cell.length_a   1.000
_cell.length_b   1.000
_cell.length_c   1.000
_cell.angle_alpha   90.00
_cell.angle_beta   90.00
_cell.angle_gamma   90.00
#
_symmetry.space_group_name_H-M   'P 1'
#
loop_
_entity.id
_entity.type
_entity.pdbx_description
1 polymer ?
#
loop_
_entity_poly.entity_id
_entity_poly.type
_entity_poly.pdbx_seq_one_letter_code
_entity_poly.pdbx_strand_id
1 'polypeptide(L)'
;MSIVLTEFARPRLFPRDKRRNAIQDCTPQQFEERLNAEPPLKVLDGYAPFCKLHVHRNWTSTRCLTLPITDDNRHQLRSGYEARNSAELPVLVRWFEGVEPPVADYFVVILYSREQLAKEGAPIEADWGIVGCIYTAQPEEVPMAPITILRNALGVEEGGSGVALDRDAYRRSVAFWERNANWRP
;
A
#
# COMPACT_ATOMS: atom_id res chain seq x y z
N MET A 1 -1.97 -5.28 22.91
CA MET A 1 -2.59 -4.84 21.64
C MET A 1 -2.52 -6.00 20.68
N SER A 2 -3.65 -6.43 20.11
CA SER A 2 -3.70 -7.54 19.15
C SER A 2 -3.98 -7.06 17.72
N ILE A 3 -3.37 -7.74 16.75
CA ILE A 3 -3.50 -7.48 15.32
C ILE A 3 -4.03 -8.75 14.65
N VAL A 4 -4.97 -8.59 13.72
CA VAL A 4 -5.45 -9.71 12.88
C VAL A 4 -5.34 -9.37 11.40
N LEU A 5 -5.03 -10.36 10.57
CA LEU A 5 -5.11 -10.23 9.12
C LEU A 5 -6.56 -10.28 8.67
N THR A 6 -7.06 -9.19 8.09
CA THR A 6 -8.44 -9.16 7.59
C THR A 6 -8.62 -9.98 6.32
N GLU A 7 -9.84 -10.49 6.11
CA GLU A 7 -10.24 -11.13 4.84
C GLU A 7 -10.09 -10.17 3.64
N PHE A 8 -10.15 -8.86 3.87
CA PHE A 8 -9.85 -7.86 2.84
C PHE A 8 -8.37 -7.87 2.44
N ALA A 9 -7.44 -7.82 3.40
CA ALA A 9 -6.01 -7.75 3.10
C ALA A 9 -5.43 -9.09 2.62
N ARG A 10 -5.98 -10.20 3.11
CA ARG A 10 -5.47 -11.55 2.85
C ARG A 10 -5.21 -11.87 1.37
N PRO A 11 -6.20 -11.74 0.44
CA PRO A 11 -5.95 -12.05 -0.97
C PRO A 11 -5.02 -11.04 -1.66
N ARG A 12 -4.79 -9.86 -1.07
CA ARG A 12 -3.91 -8.82 -1.63
C ARG A 12 -2.44 -9.07 -1.27
N LEU A 13 -2.20 -9.46 -0.02
CA LEU A 13 -0.88 -9.73 0.54
C LEU A 13 -0.39 -11.16 0.26
N PHE A 14 -1.32 -12.12 0.23
CA PHE A 14 -1.06 -13.55 0.03
C PHE A 14 -1.97 -14.12 -1.08
N PRO A 15 -1.84 -13.63 -2.32
CA PRO A 15 -2.66 -14.08 -3.45
C PRO A 15 -2.32 -15.53 -3.82
N ARG A 16 -3.33 -16.26 -4.30
CA ARG A 16 -3.18 -17.68 -4.69
C ARG A 16 -2.25 -17.90 -5.88
N ASP A 17 -2.16 -16.91 -6.77
CA ASP A 17 -1.33 -16.94 -7.97
C ASP A 17 0.17 -16.75 -7.68
N LYS A 18 0.53 -16.42 -6.43
CA LYS A 18 1.91 -16.15 -6.01
C LYS A 18 2.60 -15.15 -6.94
N ARG A 19 1.89 -14.10 -7.36
CA ARG A 19 2.51 -12.99 -8.09
C ARG A 19 3.72 -12.43 -7.33
N ARG A 20 4.74 -12.01 -8.08
CA ARG A 20 6.08 -11.69 -7.53
C ARG A 20 6.12 -10.44 -6.65
N ASN A 21 5.07 -9.64 -6.68
CA ASN A 21 4.91 -8.44 -5.86
C ASN A 21 4.05 -8.68 -4.61
N ALA A 22 4.00 -9.91 -4.11
CA ALA A 22 3.29 -10.29 -2.90
C ALA A 22 4.20 -11.07 -1.94
N ILE A 23 3.75 -11.30 -0.71
CA ILE A 23 4.52 -12.01 0.31
C ILE A 23 4.46 -13.51 0.03
N GLN A 24 5.63 -14.18 -0.03
CA GLN A 24 5.73 -15.60 -0.39
C GLN A 24 6.47 -16.45 0.65
N ASP A 25 7.34 -15.84 1.45
CA ASP A 25 8.25 -16.57 2.35
C ASP A 25 7.61 -16.97 3.69
N CYS A 26 6.37 -16.58 3.94
CA CYS A 26 5.62 -16.96 5.13
C CYS A 26 4.13 -17.15 4.83
N THR A 27 3.45 -17.88 5.70
CA THR A 27 1.99 -18.01 5.64
C THR A 27 1.31 -16.75 6.19
N PRO A 28 0.03 -16.51 5.82
CA PRO A 28 -0.78 -15.47 6.45
C PRO A 28 -0.75 -15.51 7.99
N GLN A 29 -0.83 -16.71 8.56
CA GLN A 29 -0.81 -16.94 10.01
C GLN A 29 0.55 -16.57 10.62
N GLN A 30 1.66 -17.01 10.02
CA GLN A 30 3.00 -16.67 10.49
C GLN A 30 3.27 -15.17 10.43
N PHE A 31 2.74 -14.49 9.41
CA PHE A 31 2.84 -13.03 9.29
C PHE A 31 2.10 -12.33 10.44
N GLU A 32 0.86 -12.73 10.72
CA GLU A 32 0.07 -12.21 11.83
C GLU A 32 0.71 -12.49 13.20
N GLU A 33 1.14 -13.73 13.45
CA GLU A 33 1.80 -14.15 14.70
C GLU A 33 3.04 -13.28 14.97
N ARG A 34 3.86 -13.05 13.94
CA ARG A 34 5.05 -12.23 14.08
C ARG A 34 4.73 -10.76 14.38
N LEU A 35 3.72 -10.18 13.73
CA LEU A 35 3.29 -8.81 14.02
C LEU A 35 2.73 -8.63 15.44
N ASN A 36 2.15 -9.69 16.03
CA ASN A 36 1.71 -9.67 17.42
C ASN A 36 2.86 -9.90 18.42
N ALA A 37 3.87 -10.67 18.04
CA ALA A 37 4.99 -11.03 18.91
C ALA A 37 6.10 -9.94 18.96
N GLU A 38 6.34 -9.26 17.85
CA GLU A 38 7.43 -8.28 17.71
C GLU A 38 6.87 -6.85 17.63
N PRO A 39 7.34 -5.91 18.48
CA PRO A 39 6.92 -4.52 18.37
C PRO A 39 7.43 -3.90 17.05
N PRO A 40 6.69 -2.94 16.47
CA PRO A 40 7.16 -2.22 15.29
C PRO A 40 8.42 -1.40 15.62
N LEU A 41 9.29 -1.22 14.62
CA LEU A 41 10.42 -0.28 14.70
C LEU A 41 9.93 1.16 14.91
N LYS A 42 8.81 1.51 14.26
CA LYS A 42 8.20 2.84 14.30
C LYS A 42 6.70 2.71 14.08
N VAL A 43 5.92 3.56 14.75
CA VAL A 43 4.50 3.74 14.48
C VAL A 43 4.30 5.11 13.86
N LEU A 44 3.69 5.18 12.68
CA LEU A 44 3.30 6.43 12.04
C LEU A 44 1.79 6.62 12.20
N ASP A 45 1.37 7.88 12.21
CA ASP A 45 -0.04 8.20 12.01
C ASP A 45 -0.44 7.90 10.57
N GLY A 46 -1.56 7.22 10.40
CA GLY A 46 -2.22 7.14 9.11
C GLY A 46 -2.98 8.41 8.78
N TYR A 47 -3.74 8.39 7.69
CA TYR A 47 -4.49 9.55 7.22
C TYR A 47 -5.68 9.95 8.12
N ALA A 48 -6.06 9.12 9.08
CA ALA A 48 -7.21 9.33 9.97
C ALA A 48 -6.94 8.73 11.37
N PRO A 49 -7.65 9.16 12.44
CA PRO A 49 -7.42 8.67 13.80
C PRO A 49 -7.55 7.14 13.98
N PHE A 50 -8.39 6.49 13.17
CA PHE A 50 -8.58 5.04 13.17
C PHE A 50 -7.53 4.28 12.37
N CYS A 51 -6.58 4.97 11.73
CA CYS A 51 -5.57 4.38 10.84
C CYS A 51 -4.18 4.57 11.44
N LYS A 52 -3.43 3.47 11.61
CA LYS A 52 -2.04 3.47 12.08
C LYS A 52 -1.16 2.70 11.11
N LEU A 53 0.09 3.12 11.00
CA LEU A 53 1.07 2.45 10.15
C LEU A 53 2.18 1.88 11.02
N HIS A 54 2.25 0.56 11.09
CA HIS A 54 3.30 -0.16 11.80
C HIS A 54 4.46 -0.45 10.86
N VAL A 55 5.64 0.09 11.16
CA VAL A 55 6.84 -0.14 10.38
C VAL A 55 7.64 -1.29 10.99
N HIS A 56 7.81 -2.38 10.23
CA HIS A 56 8.64 -3.52 10.60
C HIS A 56 9.77 -3.69 9.59
N ARG A 57 10.90 -4.28 10.01
CA ARG A 57 11.90 -4.76 9.05
C ARG A 57 11.28 -5.85 8.20
N ASN A 58 11.54 -5.86 6.89
CA ASN A 58 11.12 -6.97 6.05
C ASN A 58 11.99 -8.21 6.36
N TRP A 59 11.36 -9.32 6.72
CA TRP A 59 12.02 -10.60 6.99
C TRP A 59 11.84 -11.64 5.88
N THR A 60 11.40 -11.18 4.71
CA THR A 60 11.01 -11.99 3.55
C THR A 60 11.78 -11.52 2.32
N SER A 61 11.61 -12.22 1.20
CA SER A 61 12.15 -11.81 -0.11
C SER A 61 11.25 -10.81 -0.85
N THR A 62 10.17 -10.34 -0.22
CA THR A 62 9.20 -9.40 -0.80
C THR A 62 9.91 -8.13 -1.28
N ARG A 63 9.58 -7.71 -2.51
CA ARG A 63 10.26 -6.60 -3.18
C ARG A 63 9.49 -5.29 -3.13
N CYS A 64 10.22 -4.18 -3.32
CA CYS A 64 9.62 -2.86 -3.41
C CYS A 64 8.56 -2.80 -4.53
N LEU A 65 7.42 -2.18 -4.21
CA LEU A 65 6.35 -1.94 -5.20
C LEU A 65 6.63 -0.72 -6.10
N THR A 66 7.65 0.05 -5.77
CA THR A 66 8.09 1.22 -6.53
C THR A 66 9.59 1.19 -6.74
N LEU A 67 10.02 1.81 -7.84
CA LEU A 67 11.42 1.95 -8.22
C LEU A 67 11.74 3.42 -8.48
N PRO A 68 12.94 3.88 -8.10
CA PRO A 68 13.40 5.21 -8.48
C PRO A 68 13.57 5.27 -10.01
N ILE A 69 13.18 6.40 -10.58
CA ILE A 69 13.42 6.75 -11.98
C ILE A 69 14.79 7.40 -12.06
N THR A 70 15.70 6.75 -12.76
CA THR A 70 17.06 7.21 -13.03
C THR A 70 17.25 7.41 -14.54
N ASP A 71 18.32 8.05 -14.96
CA ASP A 71 18.59 8.22 -16.40
C ASP A 71 18.80 6.87 -17.11
N ASP A 72 19.36 5.89 -16.39
CA ASP A 72 19.59 4.53 -16.90
C ASP A 72 18.30 3.73 -17.13
N ASN A 73 17.22 4.01 -16.38
CA ASN A 73 15.98 3.24 -16.48
C ASN A 73 14.79 4.02 -17.04
N ARG A 74 14.84 5.36 -17.12
CA ARG A 74 13.71 6.21 -17.54
C ARG A 74 13.07 5.76 -18.86
N HIS A 75 13.88 5.30 -19.80
CA HIS A 75 13.43 4.84 -21.12
C HIS A 75 12.61 3.53 -21.07
N GLN A 76 12.62 2.81 -19.94
CA GLN A 76 11.87 1.58 -19.72
C GLN A 76 10.48 1.82 -19.14
N LEU A 77 10.13 3.07 -18.80
CA LEU A 77 8.80 3.42 -18.32
C LEU A 77 7.74 3.08 -19.38
N ARG A 78 6.68 2.44 -18.92
CA ARG A 78 5.44 2.24 -19.65
C ARG A 78 4.39 3.21 -19.12
N SER A 79 3.41 3.53 -19.97
CA SER A 79 2.26 4.34 -19.59
C SER A 79 1.02 3.89 -20.33
N GLY A 80 -0.14 4.12 -19.74
CA GLY A 80 -1.43 3.74 -20.30
C GLY A 80 -2.58 4.31 -19.46
N TYR A 81 -3.79 4.20 -20.00
CA TYR A 81 -5.01 4.54 -19.29
C TYR A 81 -5.61 3.30 -18.65
N GLU A 82 -5.73 3.30 -17.33
CA GLU A 82 -6.19 2.13 -16.58
C GLU A 82 -7.25 2.49 -15.54
N ALA A 83 -8.28 1.66 -15.46
CA ALA A 83 -9.29 1.71 -14.41
C ALA A 83 -9.00 0.63 -13.36
N ARG A 84 -9.30 0.92 -12.09
CA ARG A 84 -9.12 -0.06 -11.00
C ARG A 84 -10.18 -1.15 -11.00
N ASN A 85 -11.34 -0.84 -11.56
CA ASN A 85 -12.48 -1.74 -11.73
C ASN A 85 -13.35 -1.22 -12.90
N SER A 86 -14.37 -1.99 -13.28
CA SER A 86 -15.25 -1.65 -14.43
C SER A 86 -16.17 -0.46 -14.21
N ALA A 87 -16.31 0.03 -12.97
CA ALA A 87 -17.16 1.17 -12.64
C ALA A 87 -16.40 2.50 -12.64
N GLU A 88 -15.07 2.48 -12.60
CA GLU A 88 -14.24 3.68 -12.54
C GLU A 88 -13.72 4.10 -13.92
N LEU A 89 -13.60 5.41 -14.14
CA LEU A 89 -12.96 5.94 -15.33
C LEU A 89 -11.46 5.59 -15.38
N PRO A 90 -10.92 5.24 -16.55
CA PRO A 90 -9.51 4.96 -16.68
C PRO A 90 -8.69 6.25 -16.59
N VAL A 91 -7.55 6.17 -15.90
CA VAL A 91 -6.67 7.31 -15.66
C VAL A 91 -5.26 7.02 -16.17
N LEU A 92 -4.54 8.07 -16.55
CA LEU A 92 -3.14 7.92 -16.98
C LEU A 92 -2.29 7.43 -15.80
N VAL A 93 -1.64 6.29 -15.99
CA VAL A 93 -0.68 5.71 -15.05
C VAL A 93 0.64 5.42 -15.76
N ARG A 94 1.72 5.30 -14.97
CA ARG A 94 3.04 4.89 -15.45
C ARG A 94 3.69 3.90 -14.51
N TRP A 95 4.50 3.00 -15.06
CA TRP A 95 5.11 1.91 -14.31
C TRP A 95 6.35 1.35 -15.02
N PHE A 96 7.11 0.53 -14.32
CA PHE A 96 8.15 -0.33 -14.88
C PHE A 96 7.64 -1.75 -15.07
N GLU A 97 8.09 -2.40 -16.14
CA GLU A 97 7.95 -3.83 -16.43
C GLU A 97 9.32 -4.38 -16.82
N GLY A 98 9.57 -5.66 -16.57
CA GLY A 98 10.83 -6.31 -16.99
C GLY A 98 12.09 -5.82 -16.25
N VAL A 99 11.94 -4.95 -15.25
CA VAL A 99 13.00 -4.51 -14.34
C VAL A 99 12.86 -5.26 -13.02
N GLU A 100 13.97 -5.63 -12.38
CA GLU A 100 13.96 -6.26 -11.07
C GLU A 100 14.06 -5.21 -9.96
N PRO A 101 13.04 -5.04 -9.10
CA PRO A 101 13.15 -4.15 -7.93
C PRO A 101 14.00 -4.77 -6.83
N PRO A 102 14.64 -3.96 -5.97
CA PRO A 102 15.33 -4.50 -4.80
C PRO A 102 14.34 -5.15 -3.84
N VAL A 103 14.84 -6.06 -3.01
CA VAL A 103 14.10 -6.54 -1.84
C VAL A 103 13.78 -5.33 -0.96
N ALA A 104 12.55 -5.24 -0.46
CA ALA A 104 12.18 -4.15 0.43
C ALA A 104 12.90 -4.29 1.76
N ASP A 105 13.35 -3.18 2.36
CA ASP A 105 13.96 -3.20 3.69
C ASP A 105 12.90 -3.21 4.79
N TYR A 106 11.69 -2.71 4.49
CA TYR A 106 10.63 -2.52 5.45
C TYR A 106 9.24 -2.90 4.92
N PHE A 107 8.41 -3.32 5.86
CA PHE A 107 6.97 -3.42 5.75
C PHE A 107 6.32 -2.27 6.51
N VAL A 108 5.50 -1.49 5.82
CA VAL A 108 4.62 -0.49 6.42
C VAL A 108 3.22 -1.08 6.44
N VAL A 109 2.88 -1.75 7.54
CA VAL A 109 1.60 -2.44 7.74
C VAL A 109 0.52 -1.42 8.08
N ILE A 110 -0.54 -1.38 7.29
CA ILE A 110 -1.66 -0.45 7.44
C ILE A 110 -2.71 -1.11 8.31
N LEU A 111 -3.01 -0.50 9.46
CA LEU A 111 -3.90 -1.02 10.47
C LEU A 111 -5.12 -0.10 10.63
N TYR A 112 -6.32 -0.67 10.61
CA TYR A 112 -7.56 0.01 10.99
C TYR A 112 -8.04 -0.48 12.35
N SER A 113 -8.62 0.42 13.14
CA SER A 113 -9.19 0.06 14.44
C SER A 113 -10.40 -0.86 14.27
N ARG A 114 -10.65 -1.68 15.30
CA ARG A 114 -11.83 -2.55 15.38
C ARG A 114 -13.14 -1.80 15.09
N GLU A 115 -13.31 -0.61 15.66
CA GLU A 115 -14.53 0.19 15.53
C GLU A 115 -14.74 0.66 14.09
N GLN A 116 -13.66 1.02 13.39
CA GLN A 116 -13.77 1.42 11.99
C GLN A 116 -14.13 0.23 11.10
N LEU A 117 -13.48 -0.90 11.29
CA LEU A 117 -13.79 -2.12 10.52
C LEU A 117 -15.22 -2.61 10.75
N ALA A 118 -15.76 -2.47 11.97
CA ALA A 118 -17.16 -2.73 12.25
C ALA A 118 -18.11 -1.79 11.48
N LYS A 119 -17.78 -0.49 11.37
CA LYS A 119 -18.57 0.45 10.54
C LYS A 119 -18.52 0.12 9.05
N GLU A 120 -17.43 -0.47 8.59
CA GLU A 120 -17.25 -0.94 7.20
C GLU A 120 -17.86 -2.34 6.95
N GLY A 121 -18.52 -2.94 7.95
CA GLY A 121 -19.18 -4.25 7.82
C GLY A 121 -18.23 -5.45 7.88
N ALA A 122 -16.99 -5.26 8.35
CA ALA A 122 -15.97 -6.30 8.50
C ALA A 122 -15.49 -6.40 9.96
N PRO A 123 -16.37 -6.72 10.93
CA PRO A 123 -16.01 -6.74 12.34
C PRO A 123 -14.90 -7.76 12.63
N ILE A 124 -14.04 -7.42 13.59
CA ILE A 124 -12.94 -8.26 14.07
C ILE A 124 -12.93 -8.29 15.60
N GLU A 125 -12.34 -9.35 16.17
CA GLU A 125 -12.15 -9.45 17.64
C GLU A 125 -10.86 -8.76 18.10
N ALA A 126 -9.82 -8.71 17.25
CA ALA A 126 -8.55 -8.05 17.58
C ALA A 126 -8.68 -6.53 17.68
N ASP A 127 -7.73 -5.85 18.33
CA ASP A 127 -7.77 -4.39 18.49
C ASP A 127 -7.61 -3.67 17.13
N TRP A 128 -6.79 -4.25 16.25
CA TRP A 128 -6.48 -3.71 14.93
C TRP A 128 -6.57 -4.78 13.85
N GLY A 129 -7.07 -4.40 12.67
CA GLY A 129 -7.07 -5.24 11.48
C GLY A 129 -6.11 -4.72 10.43
N ILE A 130 -5.31 -5.62 9.86
CA ILE A 130 -4.45 -5.33 8.72
C ILE A 130 -5.34 -5.12 7.50
N VAL A 131 -5.29 -3.93 6.90
CA VAL A 131 -6.04 -3.60 5.66
C VAL A 131 -5.12 -3.50 4.44
N GLY A 132 -3.80 -3.45 4.66
CA GLY A 132 -2.80 -3.42 3.60
C GLY A 132 -1.38 -3.44 4.15
N CYS A 133 -0.40 -3.50 3.25
CA CYS A 133 1.02 -3.40 3.59
C CYS A 133 1.77 -2.79 2.40
N ILE A 134 2.64 -1.83 2.67
CA ILE A 134 3.51 -1.22 1.67
C ILE A 134 4.92 -1.78 1.85
N TYR A 135 5.56 -2.17 0.75
CA TYR A 135 6.92 -2.71 0.74
C TYR A 135 7.89 -1.63 0.26
N THR A 136 8.76 -1.16 1.16
CA THR A 136 9.55 0.06 0.96
C THR A 136 11.03 -0.15 1.30
N ALA A 137 11.90 0.64 0.67
CA ALA A 137 13.32 0.72 1.02
C ALA A 137 13.58 1.61 2.25
N GLN A 138 12.64 2.49 2.60
CA GLN A 138 12.77 3.41 3.74
C GLN A 138 11.65 3.17 4.76
N PRO A 139 11.87 3.43 6.06
CA PRO A 139 10.88 3.22 7.12
C PRO A 139 9.82 4.33 7.17
N GLU A 140 9.28 4.69 6.00
CA GLU A 140 8.35 5.79 5.78
C GLU A 140 7.19 5.33 4.90
N GLU A 141 6.03 5.96 5.07
CA GLU A 141 4.89 5.76 4.17
C GLU A 141 5.22 6.27 2.77
N VAL A 142 4.92 5.47 1.74
CA VAL A 142 4.91 5.96 0.36
C VAL A 142 3.62 6.73 0.14
N PRO A 143 3.66 8.02 -0.24
CA PRO A 143 2.44 8.79 -0.44
C PRO A 143 1.61 8.18 -1.56
N MET A 144 0.28 8.27 -1.45
CA MET A 144 -0.63 7.88 -2.54
C MET A 144 -0.23 8.55 -3.85
N ALA A 145 -0.42 7.87 -4.99
CA ALA A 145 -0.21 8.48 -6.31
C ALA A 145 -1.08 9.75 -6.47
N PRO A 146 -0.60 10.80 -7.18
CA PRO A 146 -1.34 12.06 -7.31
C PRO A 146 -2.76 11.87 -7.83
N ILE A 147 -2.94 10.95 -8.79
CA ILE A 147 -4.25 10.60 -9.34
C ILE A 147 -5.20 9.97 -8.32
N THR A 148 -4.68 9.21 -7.35
CA THR A 148 -5.50 8.68 -6.25
C THR A 148 -6.00 9.81 -5.35
N ILE A 149 -5.18 10.83 -5.09
CA ILE A 149 -5.59 11.99 -4.31
C ILE A 149 -6.67 12.78 -5.07
N LEU A 150 -6.50 13.00 -6.38
CA LEU A 150 -7.51 13.68 -7.20
C LEU A 150 -8.83 12.92 -7.26
N ARG A 151 -8.78 11.61 -7.52
CA ARG A 151 -9.97 10.76 -7.56
C ARG A 151 -10.71 10.76 -6.22
N ASN A 152 -9.97 10.71 -5.10
CA ASN A 152 -10.59 10.78 -3.77
C ASN A 152 -11.44 12.04 -3.58
N ALA A 153 -11.04 13.17 -4.17
CA ALA A 153 -11.79 14.42 -4.12
C ALA A 153 -13.02 14.47 -5.03
N LEU A 154 -13.18 13.53 -5.98
CA LEU A 154 -14.35 13.45 -6.86
C LEU A 154 -15.58 12.82 -6.19
N GLY A 155 -15.44 12.20 -5.03
CA GLY A 155 -16.53 11.56 -4.30
C GLY A 155 -16.73 10.09 -4.62
N VAL A 156 -17.64 9.46 -3.87
CA VAL A 156 -17.88 8.00 -3.90
C VAL A 156 -18.42 7.51 -5.25
N GLU A 157 -19.20 8.33 -5.94
CA GLU A 157 -19.75 8.02 -7.27
C GLU A 157 -18.64 7.76 -8.31
N GLU A 158 -17.47 8.38 -8.14
CA GLU A 158 -16.30 8.24 -9.02
C GLU A 158 -15.22 7.32 -8.41
N GLY A 159 -15.59 6.51 -7.42
CA GLY A 159 -14.68 5.58 -6.73
C GLY A 159 -13.68 6.25 -5.77
N GLY A 160 -13.91 7.52 -5.42
CA GLY A 160 -13.16 8.27 -4.42
C GLY A 160 -13.71 8.13 -2.99
N SER A 161 -13.00 8.66 -2.00
CA SER A 161 -13.47 8.69 -0.61
C SER A 161 -14.35 9.91 -0.27
N GLY A 162 -14.41 10.92 -1.14
CA GLY A 162 -15.09 12.20 -0.86
C GLY A 162 -14.29 13.15 0.02
N VAL A 163 -13.04 12.82 0.36
CA VAL A 163 -12.16 13.70 1.13
C VAL A 163 -11.67 14.84 0.24
N ALA A 164 -11.79 16.08 0.73
CA ALA A 164 -11.34 17.26 0.01
C ALA A 164 -9.84 17.20 -0.31
N LEU A 165 -9.44 17.78 -1.44
CA LEU A 165 -8.05 17.80 -1.89
C LEU A 165 -7.17 18.59 -0.92
N ASP A 166 -6.29 17.89 -0.20
CA ASP A 166 -5.16 18.50 0.50
C ASP A 166 -4.04 18.81 -0.50
N ARG A 167 -3.80 20.11 -0.71
CA ARG A 167 -2.80 20.60 -1.66
C ARG A 167 -1.37 20.28 -1.24
N ASP A 168 -1.06 20.22 0.05
CA ASP A 168 0.28 19.94 0.52
C ASP A 168 0.56 18.44 0.47
N ALA A 169 -0.43 17.60 0.81
CA ALA A 169 -0.35 16.16 0.56
C ALA A 169 -0.16 15.86 -0.94
N TYR A 170 -0.89 16.56 -1.81
CA TYR A 170 -0.73 16.43 -3.26
C TYR A 170 0.68 16.81 -3.73
N ARG A 171 1.25 17.92 -3.25
CA ARG A 171 2.62 18.33 -3.58
C ARG A 171 3.67 17.32 -3.11
N ARG A 172 3.52 16.78 -1.89
CA ARG A 172 4.42 15.70 -1.38
C ARG A 172 4.33 14.45 -2.23
N SER A 173 3.11 14.07 -2.63
CA SER A 173 2.87 12.98 -3.57
C SER A 173 3.59 13.22 -4.89
N VAL A 174 3.40 14.39 -5.52
CA VAL A 174 4.08 14.73 -6.79
C VAL A 174 5.61 14.65 -6.64
N ALA A 175 6.19 15.21 -5.59
CA ALA A 175 7.64 15.18 -5.38
C ALA A 175 8.20 13.75 -5.29
N PHE A 176 7.47 12.82 -4.66
CA PHE A 176 7.84 11.41 -4.62
C PHE A 176 7.66 10.75 -5.99
N TRP A 177 6.46 10.88 -6.58
CA TRP A 177 6.07 10.17 -7.80
C TRP A 177 6.70 10.75 -9.06
N GLU A 178 7.23 11.97 -9.06
CA GLU A 178 8.04 12.51 -10.16
C GLU A 178 9.32 11.66 -10.36
N ARG A 179 9.86 11.13 -9.26
CA ARG A 179 11.13 10.39 -9.20
C ARG A 179 10.96 8.90 -8.97
N ASN A 180 9.73 8.39 -8.87
CA ASN A 180 9.44 6.98 -8.66
C ASN A 180 8.31 6.52 -9.59
N ALA A 181 8.31 5.25 -9.95
CA ALA A 181 7.18 4.61 -10.62
C ALA A 181 6.86 3.27 -10.00
N ASN A 182 5.61 2.83 -10.12
CA ASN A 182 5.20 1.50 -9.69
C ASN A 182 5.96 0.44 -10.49
N TRP A 183 6.23 -0.70 -9.88
CA TRP A 183 6.73 -1.88 -10.56
C TRP A 183 5.62 -2.90 -10.77
N ARG A 184 5.63 -3.56 -11.91
CA ARG A 184 4.75 -4.69 -12.23
C ARG A 184 5.57 -5.92 -12.59
N PRO A 185 5.21 -7.09 -12.02
CA PRO A 185 5.94 -8.32 -12.21
C PRO A 185 5.79 -8.92 -13.61
#